data_AF-A0A1D8RK15-F1
#
_entry.id   AF-A0A1D8RK15-F1
#
_cell.length_a   1.000
_cell.length_b   1.000
_cell.length_c   1.000
_cell.angle_alpha   90.00
_cell.angle_beta   90.00
_cell.angle_gamma   90.00
#
_symmetry.space_group_name_H-M   'P 1'
#
loop_
_entity.id
_entity.type
_entity.pdbx_description
1 polymer ?
#
loop_
_entity_poly.entity_id
_entity_poly.type
_entity_poly.pdbx_seq_one_letter_code
_entity_poly.pdbx_strand_id
1 'polypeptide(L)'
;LDWTPQAGCTGVRPVVDKYSITRYSTGEWRKNNQYTLTPRATDKARALDIQTKKDIEKAFVDMNKKLDDSNKKLDKRIKDLTYWKKQVEKTLTAITDEINKLDENRAKLKGACKILMMPEAISRECLELRTNRYEPDLVRDDAEQELIKEVAIVGEIRRVFLNTLAKVEEQMLMNKAAKSSIEFDWSDKMIALKLDRKNATLSPESNLILYHPGVARWPENATTLEYWKHYCS
;
A
#
# COMPACT_ATOMS: atom_id res chain seq x y z
N LEU A 1 1.50 17.24 -82.16
CA LEU A 1 1.06 16.54 -80.94
C LEU A 1 -0.17 17.26 -80.43
N ASP A 2 -1.34 16.71 -80.75
CA ASP A 2 -2.61 17.39 -80.53
C ASP A 2 -3.18 17.02 -79.16
N TRP A 3 -3.24 18.00 -78.27
CA TRP A 3 -3.71 17.86 -76.87
C TRP A 3 -5.03 18.60 -76.65
N THR A 4 -5.80 18.79 -77.72
CA THR A 4 -7.13 19.39 -77.68
C THR A 4 -8.12 18.48 -76.93
N PRO A 5 -9.19 19.04 -76.33
CA PRO A 5 -10.20 18.24 -75.63
C PRO A 5 -10.85 17.15 -76.50
N GLN A 6 -10.86 17.32 -77.83
CA GLN A 6 -11.39 16.35 -78.79
C GLN A 6 -10.45 15.15 -79.04
N ALA A 7 -9.16 15.28 -78.75
CA ALA A 7 -8.15 14.24 -78.99
C ALA A 7 -8.38 12.97 -78.14
N GLY A 8 -9.04 13.09 -76.97
CA GLY A 8 -9.44 11.95 -76.15
C GLY A 8 -10.59 11.13 -76.75
N CYS A 9 -11.42 11.73 -77.61
CA CYS A 9 -12.55 11.07 -78.26
C CYS A 9 -12.19 10.49 -79.64
N THR A 10 -11.18 11.05 -80.31
CA THR A 10 -10.76 10.65 -81.67
C THR A 10 -9.64 9.62 -81.69
N GLY A 11 -9.14 9.16 -80.53
CA GLY A 11 -8.14 8.09 -80.44
C GLY A 11 -6.71 8.47 -80.82
N VAL A 12 -6.46 9.75 -81.18
CA VAL A 12 -5.13 10.28 -81.54
C VAL A 12 -4.27 10.67 -80.32
N ARG A 13 -4.70 10.29 -79.11
CA ARG A 13 -3.93 10.53 -77.87
C ARG A 13 -2.72 9.58 -77.84
N PRO A 14 -1.48 10.10 -77.70
CA PRO A 14 -0.28 9.25 -77.65
C PRO A 14 -0.34 8.25 -76.48
N VAL A 15 0.15 7.02 -76.70
CA VAL A 15 0.25 5.99 -75.66
C VAL A 15 1.23 6.47 -74.59
N VAL A 16 0.77 6.46 -73.33
CA VAL A 16 1.52 6.98 -72.19
C VAL A 16 2.22 5.84 -71.45
N ASP A 17 3.55 5.83 -71.47
CA ASP A 17 4.39 4.98 -70.62
C ASP A 17 5.05 5.77 -69.47
N LYS A 18 5.87 5.11 -68.65
CA LYS A 18 6.59 5.68 -67.49
C LYS A 18 7.55 6.84 -67.86
N TYR A 19 7.90 6.99 -69.15
CA TYR A 19 8.87 7.97 -69.64
C TYR A 19 8.26 9.04 -70.57
N SER A 20 6.97 8.92 -70.91
CA SER A 20 6.22 9.94 -71.66
C SER A 20 5.89 11.16 -70.78
N ILE A 21 6.20 12.35 -71.28
CA ILE A 21 6.28 13.59 -70.48
C ILE A 21 4.92 14.21 -70.11
N THR A 22 3.79 13.70 -70.61
CA THR A 22 2.48 14.31 -70.35
C THR A 22 1.35 13.28 -70.30
N ARG A 23 1.05 12.73 -69.10
CA ARG A 23 -0.16 11.95 -68.81
C ARG A 23 -1.46 12.76 -68.92
N TYR A 24 -1.35 14.08 -68.75
CA TYR A 24 -2.46 15.01 -68.60
C TYR A 24 -2.16 16.26 -69.42
N SER A 25 -3.19 16.81 -70.07
CA SER A 25 -3.10 18.12 -70.72
C SER A 25 -3.03 19.25 -69.68
N THR A 26 -2.55 20.41 -70.10
CA THR A 26 -2.52 21.61 -69.25
C THR A 26 -3.93 22.03 -68.80
N GLY A 27 -4.96 21.80 -69.61
CA GLY A 27 -6.37 22.03 -69.24
C GLY A 27 -6.87 21.07 -68.16
N GLU A 28 -6.55 19.77 -68.29
CA GLU A 28 -6.88 18.75 -67.27
C GLU A 28 -6.16 19.03 -65.94
N TRP A 29 -4.88 19.40 -65.99
CA TRP A 29 -4.11 19.81 -64.80
C TRP A 29 -4.72 21.06 -64.14
N ARG A 30 -5.08 22.10 -64.91
CA ARG A 30 -5.72 23.31 -64.38
C ARG A 30 -7.07 23.02 -63.74
N LYS A 31 -7.91 22.18 -64.37
CA LYS A 31 -9.23 21.80 -63.83
C LYS A 31 -9.10 20.99 -62.54
N ASN A 32 -8.16 20.05 -62.48
CA ASN A 32 -7.87 19.27 -61.27
C ASN A 32 -7.33 20.17 -60.15
N ASN A 33 -6.40 21.07 -60.45
CA ASN A 33 -5.88 22.03 -59.47
C ASN A 33 -6.94 23.02 -59.01
N GLN A 34 -7.81 23.50 -59.89
CA GLN A 34 -8.93 24.36 -59.51
C GLN A 34 -9.90 23.64 -58.59
N TYR A 35 -10.22 22.37 -58.85
CA TYR A 35 -11.02 21.52 -57.98
C TYR A 35 -10.34 21.26 -56.63
N THR A 36 -9.06 20.86 -56.64
CA THR A 36 -8.27 20.52 -55.45
C THR A 36 -7.99 21.74 -54.56
N LEU A 37 -7.75 22.90 -55.17
CA LEU A 37 -7.51 24.18 -54.51
C LEU A 37 -8.81 24.97 -54.32
N THR A 38 -9.99 24.38 -54.57
CA THR A 38 -11.23 25.05 -54.19
C THR A 38 -11.22 25.32 -52.68
N PRO A 39 -11.69 26.49 -52.23
CA PRO A 39 -11.76 26.83 -50.81
C PRO A 39 -12.42 25.72 -49.98
N ARG A 40 -13.47 25.09 -50.50
CA ARG A 40 -14.22 24.00 -49.83
C ARG A 40 -13.36 22.77 -49.46
N ALA A 41 -12.33 22.42 -50.24
CA ALA A 41 -11.42 21.31 -49.93
C ALA A 41 -10.33 21.73 -48.94
N THR A 42 -9.79 22.95 -49.09
CA THR A 42 -8.74 23.49 -48.22
C THR A 42 -9.28 23.96 -46.85
N ASP A 43 -10.52 24.44 -46.79
CA ASP A 43 -11.19 24.89 -45.56
C ASP A 43 -11.47 23.75 -44.61
N LYS A 44 -11.81 22.55 -45.12
CA LYS A 44 -11.96 21.35 -44.30
C LYS A 44 -10.63 20.94 -43.66
N ALA A 45 -9.53 20.97 -44.43
CA ALA A 45 -8.20 20.67 -43.92
C ALA A 45 -7.75 21.70 -42.88
N ARG A 46 -7.99 23.00 -43.12
CA ARG A 46 -7.71 24.06 -42.13
C ARG A 46 -8.56 23.93 -40.88
N ALA A 47 -9.86 23.63 -41.02
CA ALA A 47 -10.74 23.43 -39.87
C ALA A 47 -10.29 22.23 -39.03
N LEU A 48 -9.87 21.14 -39.68
CA LEU A 48 -9.29 19.97 -39.00
C LEU A 48 -7.97 20.30 -38.29
N ASP A 49 -7.07 21.05 -38.92
CA ASP A 49 -5.81 21.50 -38.30
C ASP A 49 -6.06 22.37 -37.07
N ILE A 50 -7.00 23.34 -37.17
CA ILE A 50 -7.42 24.18 -36.04
C ILE A 50 -8.01 23.32 -34.92
N GLN A 51 -8.88 22.36 -35.26
CA GLN A 51 -9.48 21.48 -34.27
C GLN A 51 -8.43 20.59 -33.60
N THR A 52 -7.52 20.00 -34.38
CA THR A 52 -6.44 19.16 -33.87
C THR A 52 -5.54 19.93 -32.90
N LYS A 53 -5.17 21.17 -33.23
CA LYS A 53 -4.41 22.05 -32.33
C LYS A 53 -5.14 22.31 -31.02
N LYS A 54 -6.45 22.59 -31.08
CA LYS A 54 -7.28 22.78 -29.88
C LYS A 54 -7.39 21.51 -29.05
N ASP A 55 -7.54 20.36 -29.68
CA ASP A 55 -7.65 19.07 -29.00
C ASP A 55 -6.33 18.71 -28.29
N ILE A 56 -5.18 18.98 -28.94
CA ILE A 56 -3.85 18.82 -28.35
C ILE A 56 -3.68 19.76 -27.14
N GLU A 57 -4.00 21.04 -27.29
CA GLU A 57 -3.92 22.02 -26.20
C GLU A 57 -4.79 21.61 -25.02
N LYS A 58 -6.03 21.21 -25.29
CA LYS A 58 -6.95 20.69 -24.27
C LYS A 58 -6.39 19.44 -23.59
N ALA A 59 -5.82 18.50 -24.35
CA ALA A 59 -5.21 17.29 -23.79
C ALA A 59 -4.05 17.63 -22.85
N PHE A 60 -3.20 18.61 -23.19
CA PHE A 60 -2.13 19.07 -22.30
C PHE A 60 -2.68 19.71 -21.02
N VAL A 61 -3.70 20.56 -21.13
CA VAL A 61 -4.34 21.18 -19.95
C VAL A 61 -4.96 20.13 -19.04
N ASP A 62 -5.70 19.17 -19.62
CA ASP A 62 -6.33 18.08 -18.87
C ASP A 62 -5.28 17.17 -18.21
N MET A 63 -4.18 16.86 -18.91
CA MET A 63 -3.07 16.09 -18.38
C MET A 63 -2.39 16.80 -17.20
N ASN A 64 -2.10 18.10 -17.33
CA ASN A 64 -1.50 18.90 -16.26
C ASN A 64 -2.41 18.96 -15.03
N LYS A 65 -3.72 19.10 -15.22
CA LYS A 65 -4.70 19.08 -14.13
C LYS A 65 -4.73 17.73 -13.42
N LYS A 66 -4.65 16.63 -14.17
CA LYS A 66 -4.59 15.27 -13.59
C LYS A 66 -3.29 15.03 -12.83
N LEU A 67 -2.16 15.54 -13.35
CA LEU A 67 -0.88 15.46 -12.68
C LEU A 67 -0.90 16.23 -11.35
N ASP A 68 -1.41 17.46 -11.34
CA ASP A 68 -1.57 18.27 -10.12
C ASP A 68 -2.48 17.60 -9.08
N ASP A 69 -3.64 17.07 -9.48
CA ASP A 69 -4.52 16.31 -8.59
C ASP A 69 -3.83 15.08 -8.00
N SER A 70 -3.05 14.36 -8.81
CA SER A 70 -2.31 13.17 -8.38
C SER A 70 -1.21 13.53 -7.38
N ASN A 71 -0.45 14.59 -7.64
CA ASN A 71 0.58 15.10 -6.74
C ASN A 71 -0.01 15.55 -5.39
N LYS A 72 -1.14 16.28 -5.41
CA LYS A 72 -1.86 16.67 -4.18
C LYS A 72 -2.32 15.48 -3.35
N LYS A 73 -2.85 14.44 -4.00
CA LYS A 73 -3.25 13.20 -3.33
C LYS A 73 -2.06 12.45 -2.75
N LEU A 74 -0.95 12.40 -3.48
CA LEU A 74 0.29 11.78 -3.02
C LEU A 74 0.87 12.51 -1.81
N ASP A 75 0.92 13.84 -1.84
CA ASP A 75 1.36 14.68 -0.72
C ASP A 75 0.50 14.46 0.53
N LYS A 76 -0.82 14.41 0.37
CA LYS A 76 -1.73 14.10 1.47
C LYS A 76 -1.44 12.72 2.06
N ARG A 77 -1.31 11.71 1.19
CA ARG A 77 -0.99 10.33 1.61
C ARG A 77 0.35 10.26 2.35
N ILE A 78 1.38 10.97 1.89
CA ILE A 78 2.68 11.03 2.57
C ILE A 78 2.55 11.64 3.96
N LYS A 79 1.77 12.73 4.11
CA LYS A 79 1.49 13.35 5.42
C LYS A 79 0.78 12.37 6.36
N ASP A 80 -0.27 11.73 5.87
CA ASP A 80 -1.06 10.76 6.64
C ASP A 80 -0.19 9.56 7.07
N LEU A 81 0.57 8.96 6.15
CA LEU A 81 1.49 7.87 6.45
C LEU A 81 2.59 8.27 7.42
N THR A 82 3.13 9.49 7.31
CA THR A 82 4.14 10.00 8.25
C THR A 82 3.55 10.14 9.65
N TYR A 83 2.31 10.64 9.77
CA TYR A 83 1.59 10.70 11.04
C TYR A 83 1.38 9.31 11.64
N TRP A 84 0.84 8.38 10.86
CA TRP A 84 0.56 7.02 11.33
C TRP A 84 1.82 6.24 11.69
N LYS A 85 2.91 6.39 10.91
CA LYS A 85 4.21 5.84 11.27
C LYS A 85 4.62 6.28 12.68
N LYS A 86 4.51 7.57 13.00
CA LYS A 86 4.85 8.10 14.33
C LYS A 86 3.95 7.55 15.43
N GLN A 87 2.65 7.33 15.15
CA GLN A 87 1.76 6.69 16.12
C GLN A 87 2.16 5.23 16.37
N VAL A 88 2.46 4.48 15.31
CA VAL A 88 2.90 3.09 15.41
C VAL A 88 4.20 2.97 16.21
N GLU A 89 5.17 3.85 15.97
CA GLU A 89 6.43 3.91 16.73
C GLU A 89 6.17 4.15 18.22
N LYS A 90 5.30 5.13 18.55
CA LYS A 90 4.91 5.39 19.94
C LYS A 90 4.24 4.18 20.59
N THR A 91 3.33 3.52 19.89
CA THR A 91 2.65 2.33 20.41
C THR A 91 3.62 1.17 20.60
N LEU A 92 4.62 1.03 19.72
CA LEU A 92 5.65 0.00 19.82
C LEU A 92 6.54 0.21 21.06
N THR A 93 6.91 1.46 21.36
CA THR A 93 7.60 1.80 22.61
C THR A 93 6.72 1.48 23.81
N ALA A 94 5.47 1.95 23.82
CA ALA A 94 4.56 1.75 24.95
C ALA A 94 4.30 0.27 25.26
N ILE A 95 4.06 -0.56 24.23
CA ILE A 95 3.83 -2.00 24.43
C ILE A 95 5.11 -2.73 24.87
N THR A 96 6.28 -2.28 24.42
CA THR A 96 7.56 -2.83 24.87
C THR A 96 7.79 -2.51 26.35
N ASP A 97 7.54 -1.27 26.77
CA ASP A 97 7.63 -0.87 28.17
C ASP A 97 6.65 -1.66 29.05
N GLU A 98 5.42 -1.89 28.58
CA GLU A 98 4.43 -2.68 29.29
C GLU A 98 4.85 -4.15 29.45
N ILE A 99 5.41 -4.76 28.40
CA ILE A 99 5.95 -6.13 28.48
C ILE A 99 7.08 -6.21 29.51
N ASN A 100 7.98 -5.24 29.53
CA ASN A 100 9.10 -5.20 30.49
C ASN A 100 8.58 -5.07 31.94
N LYS A 101 7.61 -4.17 32.17
CA LYS A 101 6.97 -4.02 33.49
C LYS A 101 6.27 -5.30 33.94
N LEU A 102 5.56 -5.98 33.04
CA LEU A 102 4.91 -7.25 33.36
C LEU A 102 5.94 -8.33 33.71
N ASP A 103 7.09 -8.38 33.04
CA ASP A 103 8.15 -9.34 33.37
C ASP A 103 8.79 -9.06 34.75
N GLU A 104 9.03 -7.79 35.09
CA GLU A 104 9.48 -7.40 36.42
C GLU A 104 8.47 -7.80 37.51
N ASN A 105 7.18 -7.53 37.28
CA ASN A 105 6.11 -7.87 38.22
C ASN A 105 5.94 -9.38 38.35
N ARG A 106 6.09 -10.12 37.26
CA ARG A 106 6.12 -11.59 37.24
C ARG A 106 7.27 -12.13 38.09
N ALA A 107 8.47 -11.56 37.97
CA ALA A 107 9.63 -11.94 38.78
C ALA A 107 9.38 -11.68 40.28
N LYS A 108 8.82 -10.50 40.62
CA LYS A 108 8.43 -10.15 41.99
C LYS A 108 7.40 -11.12 42.57
N LEU A 109 6.35 -11.46 41.81
CA LEU A 109 5.33 -12.43 42.23
C LEU A 109 5.93 -13.82 42.48
N LYS A 110 6.81 -14.30 41.60
CA LYS A 110 7.51 -15.59 41.81
C LYS A 110 8.39 -15.55 43.07
N GLY A 111 9.10 -14.45 43.29
CA GLY A 111 9.89 -14.24 44.52
C GLY A 111 9.01 -14.25 45.77
N ALA A 112 7.88 -13.55 45.75
CA ALA A 112 6.94 -13.50 46.87
C ALA A 112 6.34 -14.89 47.18
N CYS A 113 5.97 -15.66 46.15
CA CYS A 113 5.54 -17.05 46.34
C CYS A 113 6.62 -17.90 47.03
N LYS A 114 7.89 -17.75 46.66
CA LYS A 114 9.01 -18.49 47.27
C LYS A 114 9.21 -18.10 48.74
N ILE A 115 9.11 -16.81 49.05
CA ILE A 115 9.23 -16.32 50.44
C ILE A 115 8.15 -16.94 51.33
N LEU A 116 6.90 -17.03 50.83
CA LEU A 116 5.77 -17.64 51.56
C LEU A 116 5.92 -19.15 51.81
N MET A 117 6.87 -19.85 51.18
CA MET A 117 7.09 -21.27 51.44
C MET A 117 7.70 -21.50 52.83
N MET A 118 8.54 -20.58 53.30
CA MET A 118 9.25 -20.75 54.58
C MET A 118 8.33 -20.61 55.79
N PRO A 119 7.51 -19.53 55.94
CA PRO A 119 6.56 -19.43 57.05
C PRO A 119 5.59 -20.60 57.08
N GLU A 120 5.05 -21.01 55.93
CA GLU A 120 4.12 -22.14 55.90
C GLU A 120 4.77 -23.45 56.34
N ALA A 121 6.02 -23.71 55.94
CA ALA A 121 6.75 -24.90 56.38
C ALA A 121 6.95 -24.90 57.90
N ILE A 122 7.36 -23.76 58.46
CA ILE A 122 7.51 -23.60 59.92
C ILE A 122 6.17 -23.84 60.63
N SER A 123 5.08 -23.19 60.21
CA SER A 123 3.79 -23.34 60.88
C SER A 123 3.26 -24.78 60.78
N ARG A 124 3.50 -25.48 59.65
CA ARG A 124 3.17 -26.91 59.51
C ARG A 124 4.00 -27.82 60.41
N GLU A 125 5.31 -27.60 60.46
CA GLU A 125 6.21 -28.38 61.34
C GLU A 125 5.84 -28.15 62.82
N CYS A 126 5.53 -26.91 63.21
CA CYS A 126 5.03 -26.62 64.55
C CYS A 126 3.72 -27.37 64.85
N LEU A 127 2.78 -27.45 63.91
CA LEU A 127 1.55 -28.23 64.09
C LEU A 127 1.85 -29.73 64.24
N GLU A 128 2.74 -30.28 63.42
CA GLU A 128 3.16 -31.68 63.47
C GLU A 128 3.84 -32.04 64.80
N LEU A 129 4.76 -31.20 65.28
CA LEU A 129 5.41 -31.42 66.58
C LEU A 129 4.40 -31.44 67.73
N ARG A 130 3.35 -30.61 67.64
CA ARG A 130 2.30 -30.53 68.66
C ARG A 130 1.40 -31.76 68.70
N THR A 131 1.28 -32.53 67.61
CA THR A 131 0.53 -33.80 67.65
C THR A 131 1.21 -34.88 68.48
N ASN A 132 2.47 -34.69 68.87
CA ASN A 132 3.23 -35.64 69.71
C ASN A 132 3.09 -35.38 71.22
N ARG A 133 2.24 -34.43 71.64
CA ARG A 133 1.97 -34.19 73.06
C ARG A 133 1.25 -35.39 73.67
N TYR A 134 1.65 -35.77 74.89
CA TYR A 134 1.01 -36.87 75.63
C TYR A 134 -0.30 -36.42 76.27
N GLU A 135 -1.24 -37.33 76.50
CA GLU A 135 -2.48 -37.02 77.24
C GLU A 135 -2.15 -36.63 78.71
N PRO A 136 -2.70 -35.56 79.29
CA PRO A 136 -3.83 -34.72 78.85
C PRO A 136 -3.46 -33.43 78.08
N ASP A 137 -2.17 -33.21 77.77
CA ASP A 137 -1.66 -31.98 77.15
C ASP A 137 -1.96 -31.89 75.64
N LEU A 138 -2.54 -32.93 75.05
CA LEU A 138 -3.03 -32.96 73.69
C LEU A 138 -4.34 -32.15 73.57
N VAL A 139 -4.22 -30.83 73.62
CA VAL A 139 -5.33 -29.88 73.56
C VAL A 139 -5.14 -28.85 72.45
N ARG A 140 -6.26 -28.37 71.89
CA ARG A 140 -6.30 -27.22 70.98
C ARG A 140 -6.19 -25.90 71.76
N ASP A 141 -4.99 -25.61 72.24
CA ASP A 141 -4.68 -24.31 72.84
C ASP A 141 -4.69 -23.16 71.82
N ASP A 142 -4.58 -21.94 72.32
CA ASP A 142 -4.59 -20.72 71.50
C ASP A 142 -3.47 -20.72 70.44
N ALA A 143 -2.28 -21.24 70.79
CA ALA A 143 -1.17 -21.30 69.84
C ALA A 143 -1.45 -22.27 68.69
N GLU A 144 -2.16 -23.39 68.92
CA GLU A 144 -2.62 -24.26 67.83
C GLU A 144 -3.59 -23.55 66.89
N GLN A 145 -4.53 -22.79 67.47
CA GLN A 145 -5.52 -22.07 66.68
C GLN A 145 -4.86 -21.00 65.81
N GLU A 146 -3.89 -20.26 66.35
CA GLU A 146 -3.14 -19.25 65.59
C GLU A 146 -2.29 -19.89 64.47
N LEU A 147 -1.62 -21.02 64.73
CA LEU A 147 -0.87 -21.76 63.70
C LEU A 147 -1.78 -22.24 62.55
N ILE A 148 -2.96 -22.76 62.86
CA ILE A 148 -3.95 -23.16 61.84
C ILE A 148 -4.39 -21.95 61.00
N LYS A 149 -4.66 -20.81 61.65
CA LYS A 149 -5.01 -19.56 60.95
C LYS A 149 -3.88 -19.09 60.04
N GLU A 150 -2.63 -19.13 60.51
CA GLU A 150 -1.47 -18.73 59.72
C GLU A 150 -1.32 -19.59 58.46
N VAL A 151 -1.39 -20.92 58.59
CA VAL A 151 -1.34 -21.84 57.43
C VAL A 151 -2.47 -21.54 56.44
N ALA A 152 -3.69 -21.30 56.94
CA ALA A 152 -4.84 -20.98 56.09
C ALA A 152 -4.65 -19.65 55.32
N ILE A 153 -4.21 -18.59 56.02
CA ILE A 153 -3.98 -17.27 55.42
C ILE A 153 -2.85 -17.34 54.39
N VAL A 154 -1.72 -17.97 54.71
CA VAL A 154 -0.60 -18.11 53.78
C VAL A 154 -1.00 -18.93 52.55
N GLY A 155 -1.79 -19.98 52.73
CA GLY A 155 -2.36 -20.76 51.63
C GLY A 155 -3.23 -19.91 50.70
N GLU A 156 -4.10 -19.07 51.26
CA GLU A 156 -4.97 -18.19 50.48
C GLU A 156 -4.18 -17.10 49.73
N ILE A 157 -3.19 -16.46 50.38
CA ILE A 157 -2.31 -15.48 49.72
C ILE A 157 -1.58 -16.13 48.55
N ARG A 158 -1.05 -17.35 48.73
CA ARG A 158 -0.36 -18.07 47.66
C ARG A 158 -1.30 -18.38 46.49
N ARG A 159 -2.53 -18.80 46.77
CA ARG A 159 -3.55 -19.04 45.74
C ARG A 159 -3.80 -17.79 44.91
N VAL A 160 -3.94 -16.62 45.56
CA VAL A 160 -4.09 -15.33 44.89
C VAL A 160 -2.87 -15.00 44.03
N PHE A 161 -1.66 -15.20 44.54
CA PHE A 161 -0.43 -14.93 43.80
C PHE A 161 -0.27 -15.83 42.57
N LEU A 162 -0.56 -17.13 42.69
CA LEU A 162 -0.49 -18.08 41.56
C LEU A 162 -1.54 -17.75 40.49
N ASN A 163 -2.77 -17.43 40.89
CA ASN A 163 -3.81 -17.00 39.96
C ASN A 163 -3.42 -15.70 39.23
N THR A 164 -2.82 -14.75 39.95
CA THR A 164 -2.35 -13.49 39.37
C THR A 164 -1.18 -13.74 38.42
N LEU A 165 -0.25 -14.63 38.78
CA LEU A 165 0.87 -15.01 37.95
C LEU A 165 0.41 -15.61 36.61
N ALA A 166 -0.58 -16.50 36.63
CA ALA A 166 -1.16 -17.08 35.42
C ALA A 166 -1.75 -16.00 34.49
N LYS A 167 -2.50 -15.04 35.05
CA LYS A 167 -3.05 -13.90 34.29
C LYS A 167 -1.96 -13.00 33.71
N VAL A 168 -0.89 -12.74 34.46
CA VAL A 168 0.25 -11.95 33.97
C VAL A 168 0.93 -12.67 32.81
N GLU A 169 1.15 -13.98 32.92
CA GLU A 169 1.77 -14.76 31.84
C GLU A 169 0.91 -14.81 30.57
N GLU A 170 -0.41 -14.93 30.72
CA GLU A 170 -1.37 -14.82 29.62
C GLU A 170 -1.33 -13.43 28.97
N GLN A 171 -1.41 -12.36 29.76
CA GLN A 171 -1.36 -10.99 29.25
C GLN A 171 -0.03 -10.70 28.53
N MET A 172 1.09 -11.22 29.05
CA MET A 172 2.39 -11.09 28.40
C MET A 172 2.41 -11.77 27.03
N LEU A 173 1.79 -12.95 26.89
CA LEU A 173 1.66 -13.64 25.61
C LEU A 173 0.87 -12.79 24.60
N MET A 174 -0.28 -12.27 25.04
CA MET A 174 -1.13 -11.40 24.21
C MET A 174 -0.39 -10.12 23.78
N ASN A 175 0.32 -9.47 24.69
CA ASN A 175 1.10 -8.26 24.40
C ASN A 175 2.24 -8.54 23.41
N LYS A 176 2.92 -9.70 23.52
CA LYS A 176 3.96 -10.10 22.56
C LYS A 176 3.39 -10.35 21.16
N ALA A 177 2.23 -11.00 21.06
CA ALA A 177 1.55 -11.21 19.79
C ALA A 177 1.13 -9.86 19.15
N ALA A 178 0.50 -8.99 19.93
CA ALA A 178 0.13 -7.65 19.48
C ALA A 178 1.35 -6.83 19.04
N LYS A 179 2.45 -6.88 19.79
CA LYS A 179 3.72 -6.24 19.44
C LYS A 179 4.21 -6.71 18.07
N SER A 180 4.23 -8.02 17.81
CA SER A 180 4.66 -8.56 16.53
C SER A 180 3.79 -8.07 15.36
N SER A 181 2.47 -7.99 15.53
CA SER A 181 1.57 -7.42 14.53
C SER A 181 1.84 -5.93 14.27
N ILE A 182 2.12 -5.16 15.32
CA ILE A 182 2.46 -3.73 15.22
C ILE A 182 3.81 -3.55 14.50
N GLU A 183 4.80 -4.40 14.76
CA GLU A 183 6.10 -4.38 14.07
C GLU A 183 5.96 -4.64 12.56
N PHE A 184 5.07 -5.57 12.18
CA PHE A 184 4.76 -5.82 10.79
C PHE A 184 4.13 -4.59 10.11
N ASP A 185 3.10 -4.00 10.73
CA ASP A 185 2.45 -2.79 10.21
C ASP A 185 3.43 -1.61 10.13
N TRP A 186 4.34 -1.47 11.10
CA TRP A 186 5.41 -0.47 11.06
C TRP A 186 6.31 -0.65 9.83
N SER A 187 6.75 -1.89 9.56
CA SER A 187 7.60 -2.22 8.41
C SER A 187 6.91 -1.86 7.09
N ASP A 188 5.64 -2.25 6.93
CA ASP A 188 4.85 -1.94 5.74
C ASP A 188 4.69 -0.44 5.53
N LYS A 189 4.37 0.32 6.59
CA LYS A 189 4.28 1.79 6.51
C LYS A 189 5.61 2.43 6.16
N MET A 190 6.73 1.90 6.65
CA MET A 190 8.07 2.41 6.35
C MET A 190 8.41 2.21 4.86
N ILE A 191 8.09 1.04 4.30
CA ILE A 191 8.28 0.74 2.89
C ILE A 191 7.37 1.62 2.03
N ALA A 192 6.07 1.68 2.35
CA ALA A 192 5.10 2.49 1.63
C ALA A 192 5.50 3.96 1.61
N LEU A 193 5.89 4.53 2.76
CA LEU A 193 6.32 5.91 2.86
C LEU A 193 7.60 6.18 2.06
N LYS A 194 8.55 5.25 2.05
CA LYS A 194 9.78 5.35 1.25
C LYS A 194 9.46 5.40 -0.24
N LEU A 195 8.57 4.53 -0.71
CA LEU A 195 8.14 4.49 -2.11
C LEU A 195 7.37 5.76 -2.49
N ASP A 196 6.42 6.18 -1.65
CA ASP A 196 5.62 7.37 -1.92
C ASP A 196 6.49 8.64 -1.97
N ARG A 197 7.45 8.78 -1.04
CA ARG A 197 8.42 9.88 -1.07
C ARG A 197 9.27 9.87 -2.33
N LYS A 198 9.71 8.69 -2.79
CA LYS A 198 10.46 8.57 -4.05
C LYS A 198 9.57 8.99 -5.23
N ASN A 199 8.33 8.51 -5.28
CA ASN A 199 7.38 8.85 -6.34
C ASN A 199 7.09 10.35 -6.38
N ALA A 200 7.03 11.02 -5.22
CA ALA A 200 6.83 12.47 -5.14
C ALA A 200 8.02 13.28 -5.69
N THR A 201 9.21 12.68 -5.84
CA THR A 201 10.35 13.33 -6.52
C THR A 201 10.35 13.16 -8.03
N LEU A 202 9.47 12.32 -8.57
CA LEU A 202 9.38 12.08 -10.01
C LEU A 202 8.59 13.20 -10.68
N SER A 203 9.11 13.65 -11.82
CA SER A 203 8.48 14.60 -12.72
C SER A 203 8.40 14.03 -14.15
N PRO A 204 7.59 14.60 -15.04
CA PRO A 204 7.54 14.20 -16.45
C PRO A 204 8.90 14.25 -17.17
N GLU A 205 9.84 15.05 -16.67
CA GLU A 205 11.20 15.22 -17.19
C GLU A 205 12.21 14.23 -16.57
N SER A 206 11.76 13.37 -15.65
CA SER A 206 12.63 12.38 -15.02
C SER A 206 13.13 11.36 -16.05
N ASN A 207 14.43 11.03 -16.01
CA ASN A 207 15.13 10.11 -16.92
C ASN A 207 14.57 8.67 -17.00
N LEU A 208 13.52 8.35 -16.23
CA LEU A 208 12.81 7.07 -16.28
C LEU A 208 11.71 7.02 -17.36
N ILE A 209 11.32 8.18 -17.91
CA ILE A 209 10.30 8.30 -18.96
C ILE A 209 11.04 8.52 -20.29
N LEU A 210 11.75 7.51 -20.76
CA LEU A 210 12.41 7.57 -22.06
C LEU A 210 11.36 7.37 -23.17
N TYR A 211 11.38 8.25 -24.18
CA TYR A 211 10.65 8.01 -25.42
C TYR A 211 11.27 6.80 -26.13
N HIS A 212 10.56 5.67 -26.16
CA HIS A 212 10.97 4.51 -26.94
C HIS A 212 10.54 4.72 -28.41
N PRO A 213 11.49 4.81 -29.36
CA PRO A 213 11.15 4.95 -30.77
C PRO A 213 10.28 3.77 -31.22
N GLY A 214 9.11 4.06 -31.79
CA GLY A 214 8.19 3.04 -32.28
C GLY A 214 6.97 2.76 -31.41
N VAL A 215 6.82 3.37 -30.23
CA VAL A 215 5.58 3.27 -29.42
C VAL A 215 4.33 3.71 -30.20
N ALA A 216 4.47 4.69 -31.10
CA ALA A 216 3.37 5.14 -31.96
C ALA A 216 3.19 4.31 -33.24
N ARG A 217 4.06 3.33 -33.52
CA ARG A 217 3.88 2.43 -34.68
C ARG A 217 2.83 1.40 -34.32
N TRP A 218 1.74 1.39 -35.08
CA TRP A 218 0.75 0.33 -35.04
C TRP A 218 1.27 -0.86 -35.86
N PRO A 219 1.61 -2.00 -35.25
CA PRO A 219 2.10 -3.14 -36.02
C PRO A 219 0.96 -3.79 -36.82
N GLU A 220 1.28 -4.49 -37.90
CA GLU A 220 0.27 -5.12 -38.79
C GLU A 220 -0.60 -6.16 -38.08
N ASN A 221 -0.12 -6.72 -36.96
CA ASN A 221 -0.84 -7.66 -36.12
C ASN A 221 -1.52 -7.02 -34.89
N ALA A 222 -1.55 -5.68 -34.77
CA ALA A 222 -2.19 -5.05 -33.64
C ALA A 222 -3.73 -5.16 -33.71
N THR A 223 -4.30 -5.39 -32.54
CA THR A 223 -5.73 -5.60 -32.32
C THR A 223 -6.53 -4.35 -32.64
N THR A 224 -7.46 -4.43 -33.59
CA THR A 224 -8.35 -3.31 -33.91
C THR A 224 -9.18 -2.89 -32.69
N LEU A 225 -9.56 -1.61 -32.63
CA LEU A 225 -10.38 -1.06 -31.54
C LEU A 225 -11.66 -1.87 -31.32
N GLU A 226 -12.29 -2.31 -32.41
CA GLU A 226 -13.51 -3.13 -32.37
C GLU A 226 -13.26 -4.50 -31.73
N TYR A 227 -12.14 -5.15 -32.04
CA TYR A 227 -11.78 -6.42 -31.42
C TYR A 227 -11.49 -6.25 -29.92
N TRP A 228 -10.73 -5.22 -29.54
CA TRP A 228 -10.43 -4.96 -28.12
C TRP A 228 -11.72 -4.68 -27.31
N LYS A 229 -12.63 -3.86 -27.84
CA LYS A 229 -13.92 -3.58 -27.19
C LYS A 229 -14.77 -4.84 -26.99
N HIS A 230 -14.76 -5.78 -27.94
CA HIS A 230 -15.53 -7.01 -27.81
C HIS A 230 -15.06 -7.88 -26.62
N TYR A 231 -13.75 -7.96 -26.36
CA TYR A 231 -13.19 -8.86 -25.33
C TYR A 231 -12.88 -8.19 -23.99
N CYS A 232 -12.83 -6.86 -23.94
CA CYS A 232 -12.46 -6.10 -22.75
C CYS A 232 -13.58 -5.20 -22.19
N SER A 233 -14.80 -5.29 -22.74
CA SER A 233 -16.01 -4.73 -22.10
C SER A 233 -16.71 -5.77 -21.24
#